data_AF-A0A392QYN2-F1
#
_entry.id   AF-A0A392QYN2-F1
#
_cell.length_a   1.000
_cell.length_b   1.000
_cell.length_c   1.000
_cell.angle_alpha   90.00
_cell.angle_beta   90.00
_cell.angle_gamma   90.00
#
_symmetry.space_group_name_H-M   'P 1'
#
loop_
_entity.id
_entity.type
_entity.pdbx_description
1 polymer ?
#
loop_
_entity_poly.entity_id
_entity_poly.type
_entity_poly.pdbx_seq_one_letter_code
_entity_poly.pdbx_strand_id
1 'polypeptide(L)'
;MTINKLLTLVRRSTRRTPILSTIRSPSFSTSAAAPVTRSPPSPPPSPPPPNVMIYDRLAESVKAKLQRLENPDPRFLKYGSPKPEIRDHTQILSAPETRVTTLPNGLRVATESSLGGRTATVGVWIDAGSRFETEETNGT
;
A
#
# COMPACT_ATOMS: atom_id res chain seq x y z
N MET A 1 -11.09 32.51 18.96
CA MET A 1 -11.88 32.05 17.80
C MET A 1 -11.29 30.71 17.36
N THR A 2 -11.85 29.62 17.87
CA THR A 2 -12.76 28.66 17.20
C THR A 2 -12.00 27.48 16.61
N ILE A 3 -11.94 26.43 17.45
CA ILE A 3 -11.61 25.04 17.14
C ILE A 3 -12.60 24.51 16.09
N ASN A 4 -12.11 23.91 15.01
CA ASN A 4 -12.90 23.00 14.18
C ASN A 4 -12.06 21.78 13.77
N LYS A 5 -12.18 20.72 14.58
CA LYS A 5 -11.85 19.34 14.21
C LYS A 5 -13.03 18.77 13.42
N LEU A 6 -12.78 18.18 12.25
CA LEU A 6 -13.78 17.40 11.52
C LEU A 6 -13.25 15.97 11.32
N LEU A 7 -13.81 15.04 12.10
CA LEU A 7 -13.59 13.60 12.01
C LEU A 7 -14.76 12.99 11.22
N THR A 8 -14.48 12.38 10.07
CA THR A 8 -15.46 11.63 9.27
C THR A 8 -15.49 10.16 9.71
N LEU A 9 -16.62 9.74 10.25
CA LEU A 9 -16.90 8.40 10.77
C LEU A 9 -17.64 7.58 9.70
N VAL A 10 -17.06 6.46 9.24
CA VAL A 10 -17.73 5.54 8.31
C VAL A 10 -18.53 4.50 9.09
N ARG A 11 -19.86 4.60 9.06
CA ARG A 11 -20.79 3.57 9.57
C ARG A 11 -21.06 2.53 8.48
N ARG A 12 -20.76 1.25 8.77
CA ARG A 12 -21.09 0.11 7.90
C ARG A 12 -22.51 -0.38 8.22
N SER A 13 -23.41 -0.27 7.26
CA SER A 13 -24.82 -0.69 7.35
C SER A 13 -24.97 -2.19 7.07
N THR A 14 -25.60 -2.93 7.98
CA THR A 14 -26.03 -4.33 7.76
C THR A 14 -27.53 -4.34 7.48
N ARG A 15 -27.92 -4.68 6.24
CA ARG A 15 -29.33 -4.87 5.86
C ARG A 15 -29.63 -6.38 5.83
N ARG A 16 -30.48 -6.84 6.77
CA ARG A 16 -31.13 -8.16 6.74
C ARG A 16 -32.38 -8.07 5.84
N THR A 17 -32.56 -9.03 4.95
CA THR A 17 -33.79 -9.21 4.15
C THR A 17 -34.51 -10.49 4.60
N PRO A 18 -35.85 -10.47 4.79
CA PRO A 18 -36.63 -11.68 4.96
C PRO A 18 -37.26 -12.08 3.62
N ILE A 19 -37.13 -13.35 3.22
CA ILE A 19 -37.87 -13.90 2.10
C ILE A 19 -39.00 -14.76 2.66
N LEU A 20 -40.21 -14.23 2.49
CA LEU A 20 -41.48 -14.90 2.70
C LEU A 20 -41.73 -15.82 1.50
N SER A 21 -41.90 -17.12 1.69
CA SER A 21 -42.33 -18.03 0.62
C SER A 21 -43.72 -18.61 0.90
N THR A 22 -44.57 -18.36 -0.08
CA THR A 22 -45.96 -18.73 -0.27
C THR A 22 -46.25 -20.21 -0.07
N ILE A 23 -47.30 -20.48 0.69
CA ILE A 23 -47.93 -21.79 0.87
C ILE A 23 -48.70 -22.13 -0.41
N ARG A 24 -48.37 -23.27 -1.05
CA ARG A 24 -49.24 -23.91 -2.04
C ARG A 24 -49.36 -25.40 -1.71
N SER A 25 -50.51 -25.77 -1.19
CA SER A 25 -50.89 -27.17 -0.95
C SER A 25 -51.36 -27.82 -2.25
N PRO A 26 -50.97 -29.09 -2.50
CA PRO A 26 -51.80 -30.02 -3.23
C PRO A 26 -52.28 -31.12 -2.28
N SER A 27 -53.60 -31.25 -2.19
CA SER A 27 -54.28 -32.38 -1.56
C SER A 27 -54.22 -33.58 -2.47
N PHE A 28 -53.71 -34.73 -2.02
CA PHE A 28 -54.12 -36.04 -2.55
C PHE A 28 -54.08 -37.12 -1.45
N SER A 29 -55.28 -37.67 -1.23
CA SER A 29 -55.65 -39.05 -0.91
C SER A 29 -54.91 -39.82 0.19
N THR A 30 -55.63 -40.04 1.29
CA THR A 30 -55.44 -41.10 2.27
C THR A 30 -55.49 -42.49 1.63
N SER A 31 -54.39 -43.23 1.69
CA SER A 31 -54.42 -44.69 1.74
C SER A 31 -53.73 -45.15 3.02
N ALA A 32 -54.47 -45.86 3.86
CA ALA A 32 -53.94 -46.50 5.04
C ALA A 32 -53.03 -47.64 4.60
N ALA A 33 -51.73 -47.52 4.91
CA ALA A 33 -50.77 -48.59 4.78
C ALA A 33 -50.11 -48.81 6.15
N ALA A 34 -49.98 -50.10 6.50
CA ALA A 34 -49.56 -50.65 7.79
C ALA A 34 -48.30 -49.99 8.40
N PRO A 35 -48.11 -50.06 9.73
CA PRO A 35 -46.91 -49.53 10.37
C PRO A 35 -45.69 -50.34 9.95
N VAL A 36 -44.97 -49.85 8.95
CA VAL A 36 -43.55 -50.17 8.78
C VAL A 36 -42.82 -49.51 9.93
N THR A 37 -42.24 -50.31 10.81
CA THR A 37 -41.25 -49.88 11.79
C THR A 37 -40.08 -49.23 11.06
N ARG A 38 -40.18 -47.91 10.83
CA ARG A 38 -39.07 -47.11 10.31
C ARG A 38 -38.07 -46.98 11.45
N SER A 39 -36.89 -47.54 11.27
CA SER A 39 -35.75 -47.27 12.15
C SER A 39 -35.62 -45.75 12.34
N PRO A 40 -35.25 -45.28 13.55
CA PRO A 40 -35.08 -43.85 13.80
C PRO A 40 -34.10 -43.26 12.78
N PRO A 41 -34.29 -42.02 12.31
CA PRO A 41 -33.37 -41.39 11.37
C PRO A 41 -31.97 -41.39 12.00
N SER A 42 -31.02 -42.04 11.32
CA SER A 42 -29.62 -42.03 11.73
C SER A 42 -29.14 -40.58 11.83
N PRO A 43 -28.37 -40.20 12.87
CA PRO A 43 -27.80 -38.87 12.96
C PRO A 43 -26.97 -38.57 11.69
N PRO A 44 -26.93 -37.30 11.24
CA PRO A 44 -26.14 -36.94 10.07
C PRO A 44 -24.67 -37.34 10.30
N PRO A 45 -23.96 -37.77 9.23
CA PRO A 45 -22.55 -38.14 9.35
C PRO A 45 -21.75 -36.94 9.87
N SER A 46 -20.80 -37.21 10.76
CA SER A 46 -19.87 -36.19 11.25
C SER A 46 -19.07 -35.60 10.09
N PRO A 47 -18.74 -34.30 10.13
CA PRO A 47 -17.91 -33.68 9.09
C PRO A 47 -16.57 -34.40 8.97
N PRO A 48 -16.03 -34.55 7.74
CA PRO A 48 -14.74 -35.18 7.54
C PRO A 48 -13.62 -34.33 8.15
N PRO A 49 -12.50 -34.93 8.58
CA PRO A 49 -11.37 -34.17 9.08
C PRO A 49 -10.78 -33.26 7.98
N PRO A 50 -10.19 -32.11 8.35
CA PRO A 50 -9.72 -31.09 7.40
C PRO A 50 -8.66 -31.56 6.38
N ASN A 51 -8.01 -32.70 6.63
CA ASN A 51 -7.00 -33.23 5.71
C ASN A 51 -7.60 -34.08 4.57
N VAL A 52 -8.91 -34.35 4.56
CA VAL A 52 -9.52 -35.21 3.53
C VAL A 52 -9.67 -34.48 2.21
N MET A 53 -10.24 -33.28 2.24
CA MET A 53 -10.59 -32.54 1.04
C MET A 53 -9.46 -31.62 0.58
N ILE A 54 -9.20 -31.56 -0.73
CA ILE A 54 -8.07 -30.81 -1.31
C ILE A 54 -8.17 -29.31 -0.98
N TYR A 55 -9.38 -28.74 -1.03
CA TYR A 55 -9.62 -27.33 -0.68
C TYR A 55 -9.34 -27.04 0.79
N ASP A 56 -9.62 -27.99 1.69
CA ASP A 56 -9.38 -27.83 3.12
C ASP A 56 -7.87 -27.82 3.40
N ARG A 57 -7.11 -28.72 2.77
CA ARG A 57 -5.63 -28.73 2.86
C ARG A 57 -5.01 -27.41 2.38
N LEU A 58 -5.50 -26.87 1.27
CA LEU A 58 -5.05 -25.57 0.78
C LEU A 58 -5.39 -24.45 1.77
N ALA A 59 -6.62 -24.45 2.30
CA ALA A 59 -7.04 -23.47 3.30
C ALA A 59 -6.20 -23.53 4.58
N GLU A 60 -5.84 -24.73 5.06
CA GLU A 60 -4.95 -24.91 6.21
C GLU A 60 -3.53 -24.42 5.93
N SER A 61 -2.99 -24.69 4.75
CA SER A 61 -1.65 -24.19 4.38
C SER A 61 -1.58 -22.66 4.37
N VAL A 62 -2.64 -22.00 3.89
CA VAL A 62 -2.75 -20.54 3.88
C VAL A 62 -2.91 -20.01 5.30
N LYS A 63 -3.76 -20.62 6.14
CA LYS A 63 -3.90 -20.26 7.55
C LYS A 63 -2.56 -20.37 8.30
N ALA A 64 -1.81 -21.45 8.11
CA ALA A 64 -0.50 -21.63 8.73
C ALA A 64 0.51 -20.56 8.26
N LYS A 65 0.49 -20.18 6.98
CA LYS A 65 1.33 -19.10 6.46
C LYS A 65 0.96 -17.74 7.03
N LEU A 66 -0.33 -17.44 7.16
CA LEU A 66 -0.79 -16.19 7.78
C LEU A 66 -0.43 -16.14 9.27
N GLN A 67 -0.62 -17.24 10.00
CA GLN A 67 -0.24 -17.35 11.41
C GLN A 67 1.27 -17.12 11.62
N ARG A 68 2.10 -17.58 10.67
CA ARG A 68 3.54 -17.30 10.68
C ARG A 68 3.87 -15.81 10.47
N LEU A 69 3.04 -15.07 9.73
CA LEU A 69 3.24 -13.65 9.43
C LEU A 69 2.70 -12.71 10.52
N GLU A 70 1.84 -13.19 11.43
CA GLU A 70 1.21 -12.37 12.47
C GLU A 70 2.20 -11.78 13.48
N ASN A 71 3.33 -12.46 13.72
CA ASN A 71 4.30 -12.09 14.75
C ASN A 71 5.63 -11.63 14.11
N PRO A 72 5.74 -10.36 13.68
CA PRO A 72 7.00 -9.83 13.17
C PRO A 72 8.02 -9.68 14.29
N ASP A 73 9.30 -9.92 13.99
CA ASP A 73 10.39 -9.62 14.91
C ASP A 73 10.55 -8.08 15.02
N PRO A 74 10.36 -7.48 16.22
CA PRO A 74 10.39 -6.03 16.41
C PRO A 74 11.75 -5.41 16.06
N ARG A 75 12.83 -6.20 16.02
CA ARG A 75 14.15 -5.75 15.56
C ARG A 75 14.10 -5.15 14.16
N PHE A 76 13.30 -5.73 13.26
CA PHE A 76 13.16 -5.24 11.88
C PHE A 76 12.24 -4.01 11.76
N LEU A 77 11.43 -3.72 12.77
CA LEU A 77 10.51 -2.57 12.79
C LEU A 77 11.10 -1.36 13.53
N LYS A 78 12.36 -1.43 13.98
CA LYS A 78 12.98 -0.43 14.85
C LYS A 78 13.10 0.97 14.24
N TYR A 79 13.45 1.06 12.96
CA TYR A 79 13.79 2.34 12.32
C TYR A 79 12.79 2.80 11.24
N GLY A 80 12.12 1.85 10.57
CA GLY A 80 11.17 2.18 9.52
C GLY A 80 9.85 2.68 10.10
N SER A 81 9.40 3.87 9.69
CA SER A 81 8.08 4.40 10.00
C SER A 81 7.32 4.68 8.70
N PRO A 82 6.04 4.25 8.58
CA PRO A 82 5.20 4.60 7.43
C PRO A 82 4.70 6.05 7.47
N LYS A 83 4.91 6.76 8.59
CA LYS A 83 4.47 8.14 8.76
C LYS A 83 5.64 9.08 8.43
N PRO A 84 5.50 9.99 7.46
CA PRO A 84 6.53 10.98 7.18
C PRO A 84 6.66 11.95 8.36
N GLU A 85 7.89 12.35 8.64
CA GLU A 85 8.24 13.32 9.70
C GLU A 85 9.24 14.33 9.14
N ILE A 86 9.17 15.56 9.62
CA ILE A 86 10.19 16.58 9.33
C ILE A 86 11.45 16.18 10.09
N ARG A 87 12.57 16.06 9.37
CA ARG A 87 13.89 15.71 9.92
C ARG A 87 14.84 16.88 9.74
N ASP A 88 15.71 17.07 10.72
CA ASP A 88 16.82 18.02 10.62
C ASP A 88 18.04 17.30 10.01
N HIS A 89 18.57 17.86 8.93
CA HIS A 89 19.73 17.35 8.21
C HIS A 89 20.97 18.24 8.39
N THR A 90 20.90 19.32 9.18
CA THR A 90 21.97 20.33 9.33
C THR A 90 23.35 19.71 9.60
N GLN A 91 23.40 18.63 10.40
CA GLN A 91 24.64 17.92 10.74
C GLN A 91 25.39 17.32 9.54
N ILE A 92 24.69 16.98 8.45
CA ILE A 92 25.26 16.33 7.27
C ILE A 92 25.34 17.24 6.04
N LEU A 93 24.92 18.51 6.15
CA LEU A 93 24.89 19.47 5.04
C LEU A 93 26.20 20.27 4.88
N SER A 94 27.24 19.95 5.65
CA SER A 94 28.56 20.58 5.51
C SER A 94 29.16 20.27 4.13
N ALA A 95 29.45 21.31 3.36
CA ALA A 95 30.13 21.23 2.06
C ALA A 95 31.23 22.30 1.98
N PRO A 96 32.22 22.16 1.09
CA PRO A 96 33.20 23.22 0.85
C PRO A 96 32.51 24.53 0.43
N GLU A 97 33.12 25.66 0.80
CA GLU A 97 32.62 26.98 0.43
C GLU A 97 32.64 27.19 -1.09
N THR A 98 31.51 27.62 -1.65
CA THR A 98 31.46 28.13 -3.03
C THR A 98 31.88 29.60 -3.06
N ARG A 99 33.10 29.86 -3.50
CA ARG A 99 33.62 31.23 -3.66
C ARG A 99 33.23 31.78 -5.02
N VAL A 100 32.55 32.92 -5.03
CA VAL A 100 32.15 33.62 -6.25
C VAL A 100 32.91 34.93 -6.36
N THR A 101 33.63 35.11 -7.47
CA THR A 101 34.32 36.36 -7.80
C THR A 101 33.76 36.92 -9.10
N THR A 102 33.46 38.21 -9.13
CA THR A 102 33.06 38.93 -10.35
C THR A 102 34.25 39.75 -10.83
N LEU A 103 34.71 39.46 -12.05
CA LEU A 103 35.79 40.20 -12.69
C LEU A 103 35.31 41.59 -13.17
N PRO A 104 36.21 42.55 -13.45
CA PRO A 104 35.82 43.89 -13.90
C PRO A 104 35.01 43.93 -15.20
N ASN A 105 35.11 42.88 -16.03
CA ASN A 105 34.33 42.71 -17.25
C ASN A 105 32.91 42.14 -17.00
N GLY A 106 32.53 41.89 -15.74
CA GLY A 106 31.24 41.30 -15.37
C GLY A 106 31.19 39.77 -15.39
N LEU A 107 32.28 39.08 -15.77
CA LEU A 107 32.32 37.61 -15.76
C LEU A 107 32.35 37.09 -14.33
N ARG A 108 31.46 36.14 -14.01
CA ARG A 108 31.42 35.46 -12.71
C ARG A 108 32.23 34.16 -12.77
N VAL A 109 33.15 34.00 -11.83
CA VAL A 109 33.91 32.77 -11.62
C VAL A 109 33.47 32.18 -10.27
N ALA A 110 32.88 30.99 -10.29
CA ALA A 110 32.50 30.25 -9.10
C ALA A 110 33.44 29.07 -8.92
N THR A 111 34.00 28.91 -7.72
CA THR A 111 34.93 27.82 -7.38
C THR A 111 34.49 27.13 -6.10
N GLU A 112 34.50 25.80 -6.12
CA GLU A 112 34.33 24.96 -4.92
C GLU A 112 35.61 24.11 -4.80
N SER A 113 36.43 24.42 -3.80
CA SER A 113 37.77 23.85 -3.68
C SER A 113 37.75 22.61 -2.79
N SER A 114 37.91 21.43 -3.38
CA SER A 114 38.09 20.17 -2.66
C SER A 114 39.53 19.66 -2.82
N LEU A 115 40.40 19.99 -1.86
CA LEU A 115 41.84 19.64 -1.89
C LEU A 115 42.12 18.13 -1.76
N GLY A 116 41.12 17.34 -1.37
CA GLY A 116 41.21 15.87 -1.35
C GLY A 116 40.97 15.22 -2.73
N GLY A 117 40.42 15.96 -3.69
CA GLY A 117 40.19 15.49 -5.05
C GLY A 117 41.49 15.41 -5.86
N ARG A 118 41.62 14.38 -6.70
CA ARG A 118 42.76 14.21 -7.63
C ARG A 118 42.45 14.65 -9.06
N THR A 119 41.21 15.06 -9.30
CA THR A 119 40.69 15.48 -10.59
C THR A 119 39.90 16.78 -10.39
N ALA A 120 39.73 17.52 -11.48
CA ALA A 120 38.94 18.74 -11.50
C ALA A 120 38.05 18.76 -12.75
N THR A 121 36.96 19.50 -12.67
CA THR A 121 36.12 19.86 -13.81
C THR A 121 36.08 21.37 -13.92
N VAL A 122 36.15 21.87 -15.16
CA VAL A 122 36.07 23.29 -15.48
C VAL A 122 35.07 23.43 -16.61
N GLY A 123 34.12 24.35 -16.47
CA GLY A 123 33.07 24.58 -17.46
C GLY A 123 32.73 26.06 -17.55
N VAL A 124 32.09 26.42 -18.66
CA VAL A 124 31.54 27.76 -18.88
C VAL A 124 30.04 27.61 -19.06
N TRP A 125 29.27 28.31 -18.23
CA TRP A 125 27.82 28.37 -18.32
C TRP A 125 27.42 29.73 -18.87
N ILE A 126 26.84 29.72 -20.07
CA ILE A 126 26.38 30.90 -20.77
C ILE A 126 24.86 30.95 -20.64
N ASP A 127 24.32 32.09 -20.23
CA ASP A 127 22.88 32.34 -20.21
C ASP A 127 22.39 32.64 -21.63
N ALA A 128 22.36 31.60 -22.45
CA ALA A 128 21.92 31.60 -23.84
C ALA A 128 21.28 30.25 -24.19
N GLY A 129 20.70 30.16 -25.38
CA GLY A 129 20.07 28.94 -25.89
C GLY A 129 18.97 29.29 -26.90
N SER A 130 18.37 28.29 -27.53
CA SER A 130 17.47 28.50 -28.67
C SER A 130 16.22 29.35 -28.41
N ARG A 131 15.87 29.57 -27.15
CA ARG A 131 14.84 30.55 -26.77
C ARG A 131 15.20 31.99 -27.19
N PHE A 132 16.48 32.30 -27.30
CA PHE A 132 17.01 33.63 -27.63
C PHE A 132 17.38 33.76 -29.11
N GLU A 133 17.10 32.74 -29.94
CA GLU A 133 17.26 32.81 -31.39
C GLU A 133 16.13 33.65 -32.03
N THR A 134 16.37 34.08 -33.28
CA THR A 134 15.32 34.58 -34.17
C THR A 134 14.83 33.46 -35.09
N GLU A 135 13.72 33.69 -35.80
CA GLU A 135 13.23 32.71 -36.80
C GLU A 135 14.31 32.41 -37.85
N GLU A 136 15.05 33.43 -38.28
CA GLU A 136 16.10 33.29 -39.29
C GLU A 136 17.37 32.58 -38.79
N THR A 137 17.57 32.49 -37.47
CA THR A 137 18.79 31.95 -36.84
C THR A 137 18.52 30.70 -36.01
N ASN A 138 17.36 30.07 -36.19
CA ASN A 138 16.97 28.89 -35.44
C ASN A 138 17.97 27.74 -35.64
N GLY A 139 18.48 27.18 -34.52
CA GLY A 139 19.46 26.09 -34.50
C GLY A 139 20.93 26.53 -34.44
N THR A 140 21.22 27.71 -33.86
CA THR A 140 22.57 28.28 -33.71
C THR A 140 22.96 28.37 -32.22
#